data_AF-A0A7V7B1W6-F1
#
_entry.id   AF-A0A7V7B1W6-F1
#
_cell.length_a   1.000
_cell.length_b   1.000
_cell.length_c   1.000
_cell.angle_alpha   90.00
_cell.angle_beta   90.00
_cell.angle_gamma   90.00
#
_symmetry.space_group_name_H-M   'P 1'
#
loop_
_entity.id
_entity.type
_entity.pdbx_description
1 polymer ?
#
loop_
_entity_poly.entity_id
_entity_poly.type
_entity_poly.pdbx_seq_one_letter_code
_entity_poly.pdbx_strand_id
1 'polypeptide(L)'
;SPTITSVVTPDNVRPGDLRKTLEKNYGVFVAGGQQKLKDRIIRVGHMGYIDKLDIISTLWALGMALREHGSKVDIPLGINDAQKVLQEV
;
A
#
# COMPACT_ATOMS: atom_id res chain seq x y z
N SER A 1 -13.02 -2.13 11.94
CA SER A 1 -13.71 -1.66 10.73
C SER A 1 -12.96 -2.21 9.52
N PRO A 2 -13.62 -2.93 8.59
CA PRO A 2 -12.97 -3.62 7.48
C PRO A 2 -12.73 -2.70 6.25
N THR A 3 -12.54 -1.39 6.46
CA THR A 3 -12.51 -0.38 5.39
C THR A 3 -11.16 0.29 5.19
N ILE A 4 -10.20 0.00 6.07
CA ILE A 4 -8.86 0.57 6.01
C ILE A 4 -7.83 -0.41 6.59
N THR A 5 -6.68 -0.51 5.94
CA THR A 5 -5.51 -1.27 6.41
C THR A 5 -4.37 -0.32 6.70
N SER A 6 -3.87 -0.31 7.93
CA SER A 6 -2.66 0.45 8.30
C SER A 6 -1.43 -0.40 8.06
N VAL A 7 -0.45 0.14 7.34
CA VAL A 7 0.82 -0.54 7.03
C VAL A 7 1.95 0.25 7.67
N VAL A 8 2.71 -0.39 8.56
CA VAL A 8 3.96 0.17 9.09
C VAL A 8 4.98 0.18 7.98
N THR A 9 5.59 1.34 7.73
CA THR A 9 6.65 1.41 6.72
C THR A 9 7.94 0.82 7.28
N PRO A 10 8.78 0.20 6.43
CA PRO A 10 10.12 -0.21 6.85
C PRO A 10 10.93 0.97 7.40
N ASP A 11 11.89 0.70 8.29
CA ASP A 11 12.68 1.75 8.95
C ASP A 11 13.45 2.65 7.96
N ASN A 12 13.82 2.11 6.79
CA ASN A 12 14.50 2.83 5.72
C ASN A 12 13.56 3.65 4.82
N VAL A 13 12.25 3.66 5.08
CA VAL A 13 11.25 4.30 4.21
C VAL A 13 10.39 5.27 5.02
N ARG A 14 10.47 6.55 4.67
CA ARG A 14 9.61 7.57 5.26
C ARG A 14 8.20 7.54 4.63
N PRO A 15 7.11 7.42 5.42
CA PRO A 15 5.75 7.32 4.87
C PRO A 15 5.35 8.47 3.94
N GLY A 16 5.79 9.68 4.27
CA GLY A 16 5.48 10.87 3.46
C GLY A 16 6.07 10.79 2.05
N ASP A 17 7.27 10.24 1.91
CA ASP A 17 7.96 10.15 0.62
C ASP A 17 7.48 8.94 -0.19
N LEU A 18 7.16 7.83 0.49
CA LEU A 18 6.46 6.69 -0.10
C LEU A 18 5.10 7.11 -0.69
N ARG A 19 4.31 7.89 0.07
CA ARG A 19 3.00 8.40 -0.40
C ARG A 19 3.14 9.28 -1.64
N LYS A 20 4.13 10.18 -1.67
CA LYS A 20 4.41 11.01 -2.86
C LYS A 20 4.81 10.17 -4.07
N THR A 21 5.56 9.10 -3.85
CA THR A 21 6.00 8.19 -4.92
C THR A 21 4.80 7.45 -5.50
N LEU A 22 3.91 6.92 -4.65
CA LEU A 22 2.66 6.28 -5.07
C LEU A 22 1.77 7.21 -5.90
N GLU A 23 1.60 8.44 -5.41
CA GLU A 23 0.79 9.45 -6.09
C GLU A 23 1.40 9.84 -7.44
N LYS A 24 2.69 10.18 -7.48
CA LYS A 24 3.36 10.73 -8.67
C LYS A 24 3.62 9.67 -9.74
N ASN A 25 4.07 8.48 -9.37
CA ASN A 25 4.56 7.48 -10.31
C ASN A 25 3.49 6.46 -10.69
N TYR A 26 2.49 6.25 -9.82
CA TYR A 26 1.50 5.18 -9.99
C TYR A 26 0.05 5.68 -9.98
N GLY A 27 -0.19 6.98 -9.69
CA GLY A 27 -1.55 7.51 -9.56
C GLY A 27 -2.32 6.93 -8.37
N VAL A 28 -1.63 6.30 -7.41
CA VAL A 28 -2.25 5.64 -6.25
C VAL A 28 -2.23 6.58 -5.04
N PHE A 29 -3.40 6.91 -4.54
CA PHE A 29 -3.56 7.80 -3.40
C PHE A 29 -3.79 7.00 -2.12
N VAL A 30 -2.87 7.12 -1.17
CA VAL A 30 -3.00 6.54 0.18
C VAL A 30 -2.95 7.64 1.24
N ALA A 31 -3.44 7.36 2.44
CA ALA A 31 -3.37 8.29 3.55
C ALA A 31 -2.12 8.06 4.41
N GLY A 32 -1.62 9.10 5.07
CA GLY A 32 -0.59 8.97 6.11
C GLY A 32 -1.16 8.61 7.48
N GLY A 33 -0.28 8.32 8.44
CA GLY A 33 -0.63 8.27 9.85
C GLY A 33 -1.03 9.64 10.41
N GLN A 34 -1.64 9.64 11.60
CA GLN A 34 -2.06 10.85 12.31
C GLN A 34 -1.33 10.95 13.66
N GLN A 35 -1.15 12.17 14.16
CA GLN A 35 -0.47 12.45 15.44
C GLN A 35 0.84 11.66 15.56
N LYS A 36 1.01 10.87 16.63
CA LYS A 36 2.19 10.04 16.90
C LYS A 36 2.53 9.00 15.81
N LEU A 37 1.63 8.76 14.85
CA LEU A 37 1.81 7.79 13.76
C LEU A 37 2.20 8.44 12.42
N LYS A 38 2.24 9.77 12.32
CA LYS A 38 2.44 10.52 11.07
C LYS A 38 3.63 10.04 10.26
N ASP A 39 4.75 9.78 10.92
CA ASP A 39 6.01 9.36 10.28
C ASP A 39 6.30 7.87 10.45
N ARG A 40 5.28 7.05 10.75
CA ARG A 40 5.40 5.60 11.02
C ARG A 40 4.60 4.70 10.08
N ILE A 41 3.46 5.17 9.59
CA ILE A 41 2.53 4.34 8.82
C ILE A 41 2.00 5.05 7.59
N ILE A 42 1.57 4.25 6.62
CA ILE A 42 0.56 4.62 5.62
C ILE A 42 -0.74 3.87 5.91
N ARG A 43 -1.84 4.32 5.29
CA ARG A 43 -3.15 3.70 5.41
C ARG A 43 -3.77 3.55 4.02
N VAL A 44 -4.10 2.32 3.68
CA VAL A 44 -4.78 1.93 2.44
C VAL A 44 -6.26 1.84 2.71
N GLY A 45 -7.05 2.77 2.16
CA GLY A 45 -8.50 2.73 2.23
C GLY A 45 -9.07 1.81 1.15
N HIS A 46 -10.06 1.01 1.50
CA HIS A 46 -10.73 0.07 0.61
C HIS A 46 -12.24 0.14 0.83
N MET A 47 -12.78 1.36 0.74
CA MET A 47 -14.19 1.66 0.96
C MET A 47 -14.81 2.36 -0.24
N GLY A 48 -16.10 2.11 -0.47
CA GLY A 48 -16.86 2.73 -1.55
C GLY A 48 -16.65 2.01 -2.87
N TYR A 49 -16.40 2.78 -3.94
CA TYR A 49 -16.26 2.27 -5.30
C TYR A 49 -14.84 1.70 -5.52
N ILE A 50 -14.62 0.50 -4.98
CA ILE A 50 -13.36 -0.24 -5.04
C ILE A 50 -13.64 -1.69 -5.44
N ASP A 51 -12.90 -2.17 -6.43
CA ASP A 51 -12.97 -3.51 -7.01
C ASP A 51 -11.69 -4.33 -6.67
N LYS A 52 -11.73 -5.65 -6.93
CA LYS A 52 -10.60 -6.57 -6.71
C LYS A 52 -9.31 -6.12 -7.42
N LEU A 53 -9.40 -5.58 -8.64
CA LEU A 53 -8.29 -5.05 -9.43
C LEU A 53 -7.73 -3.75 -8.86
N ASP A 54 -8.54 -2.90 -8.22
CA ASP A 54 -8.03 -1.73 -7.49
C ASP A 54 -7.12 -2.15 -6.35
N ILE A 55 -7.48 -3.25 -5.64
CA ILE A 55 -6.64 -3.83 -4.60
C ILE A 55 -5.33 -4.38 -5.17
N ILE A 56 -5.39 -5.17 -6.25
CA ILE A 56 -4.19 -5.75 -6.87
C ILE A 56 -3.25 -4.67 -7.40
N SER A 57 -3.77 -3.67 -8.11
CA SER A 57 -2.98 -2.56 -8.64
C SER A 57 -2.36 -1.72 -7.50
N THR A 58 -3.09 -1.48 -6.42
CA THR A 58 -2.59 -0.78 -5.23
C THR A 58 -1.44 -1.56 -4.56
N LEU A 59 -1.58 -2.88 -4.39
CA LEU A 59 -0.53 -3.72 -3.80
C LEU A 59 0.73 -3.77 -4.67
N TRP A 60 0.55 -3.89 -5.98
CA TRP A 60 1.66 -3.83 -6.93
C TRP A 60 2.41 -2.49 -6.87
N ALA A 61 1.67 -1.37 -6.93
CA ALA A 61 2.24 -0.03 -6.84
C ALA A 61 2.96 0.20 -5.50
N LEU A 62 2.38 -0.26 -4.39
CA LEU A 62 3.02 -0.23 -3.07
C LEU A 62 4.34 -1.00 -3.07
N GLY A 63 4.35 -2.21 -3.63
CA GLY A 63 5.55 -3.01 -3.74
C GLY A 63 6.65 -2.33 -4.58
N MET A 64 6.27 -1.75 -5.72
CA MET A 64 7.21 -1.04 -6.59
C MET A 64 7.78 0.22 -5.92
N ALA A 65 6.91 1.02 -5.30
CA ALA A 65 7.35 2.20 -4.55
C ALA A 65 8.25 1.83 -3.36
N LEU A 66 8.01 0.72 -2.66
CA LEU A 66 8.91 0.23 -1.61
C LEU A 66 10.30 -0.15 -2.17
N ARG A 67 10.37 -0.76 -3.36
CA ARG A 67 11.66 -1.08 -4.02
C ARG A 67 12.42 0.17 -4.43
N GLU A 68 11.74 1.20 -4.92
CA GLU A 68 12.35 2.49 -5.25
C GLU A 68 13.01 3.17 -4.03
N HIS A 69 12.48 2.90 -2.83
CA HIS A 69 13.05 3.38 -1.56
C HIS A 69 14.05 2.38 -0.94
N GLY A 70 14.48 1.38 -1.70
CA GLY A 70 15.53 0.44 -1.29
C GLY A 70 15.07 -0.74 -0.44
N SER A 71 13.76 -0.90 -0.22
CA SER A 71 13.24 -2.06 0.51
C SER A 71 13.17 -3.30 -0.37
N LYS A 72 13.60 -4.44 0.18
CA LYS A 72 13.49 -5.75 -0.47
C LYS A 72 12.09 -6.32 -0.21
N VAL A 73 11.24 -6.29 -1.23
CA VAL A 73 9.89 -6.84 -1.17
C VAL A 73 9.66 -7.84 -2.30
N ASP A 74 8.96 -8.93 -1.99
CA ASP A 74 8.52 -9.94 -2.94
C ASP A 74 7.10 -9.58 -3.41
N ILE A 75 7.03 -8.83 -4.51
CA ILE A 75 5.77 -8.37 -5.09
C ILE A 75 4.93 -9.54 -5.63
N PRO A 76 5.49 -10.49 -6.40
CA PRO A 76 4.74 -11.67 -6.84
C PRO A 76 4.12 -12.45 -5.69
N LEU A 77 4.87 -12.70 -4.60
CA LEU A 77 4.33 -13.40 -3.44
C LEU A 77 3.12 -12.68 -2.83
N GLY A 78 3.25 -11.37 -2.59
CA GLY A 78 2.16 -10.57 -2.01
C GLY A 78 0.90 -10.52 -2.90
N ILE A 79 1.09 -10.42 -4.22
CA ILE A 79 -0.04 -10.44 -5.18
C ILE A 79 -0.70 -11.82 -5.23
N ASN A 80 0.09 -12.90 -5.27
CA ASN A 80 -0.42 -14.26 -5.30
C ASN A 80 -1.27 -14.57 -4.06
N ASP A 81 -0.84 -14.13 -2.88
CA ASP A 81 -1.59 -14.34 -1.65
C ASP A 81 -2.86 -13.50 -1.61
N ALA A 82 -2.82 -12.25 -2.09
CA ALA A 82 -4.03 -11.43 -2.22
C ALA A 82 -5.03 -12.05 -3.22
N GLN A 83 -4.56 -12.60 -4.34
CA GLN A 83 -5.41 -13.23 -5.34
C GLN A 83 -6.16 -14.45 -4.81
N LYS A 84 -5.51 -15.32 -4.02
CA LYS A 84 -6.17 -16.48 -3.39
C LYS A 84 -7.37 -16.02 -2.57
N VAL A 85 -7.17 -15.02 -1.71
CA VAL A 85 -8.24 -14.46 -0.87
C VAL A 85 -9.35 -13.84 -1.73
N LEU A 86 -8.99 -13.03 -2.73
CA LEU A 86 -9.98 -12.37 -3.60
C LEU A 86 -10.77 -13.32 -4.51
N GLN A 87 -10.33 -14.56 -4.72
CA GLN A 87 -11.05 -15.57 -5.50
C GLN A 87 -12.05 -16.38 -4.66
N GLU A 88 -11.85 -16.45 -3.35
CA GLU A 88 -12.71 -17.19 -2.41
C GLU A 88 -14.00 -16.42 -2.03
N VAL A 89 -14.04 -15.11 -2.32
CA VAL A 89 -15.16 -14.21 -2.02
C VAL A 89 -15.86 -13.75 -3.29
#